data_AF-A0A8T5RFN3-F1
#
_entry.id   AF-A0A8T5RFN3-F1
#
_cell.length_a   1.000
_cell.length_b   1.000
_cell.length_c   1.000
_cell.angle_alpha   90.00
_cell.angle_beta   90.00
_cell.angle_gamma   90.00
#
_symmetry.space_group_name_H-M   'P 1'
#
loop_
_entity.id
_entity.type
_entity.pdbx_description
1 polymer ?
#
loop_
_entity_poly.entity_id
_entity_poly.type
_entity_poly.pdbx_seq_one_letter_code
_entity_poly.pdbx_strand_id
1 'polypeptide(L)'
;MIIVNYKSIVKNLQKHYSDATKVVVVNNKAKILHSTANWKVSKDIKGILTSWGSGNAQFVNMNNIRYSVLQMAPERFVATNRQKKGHLVGSSIPGTDMYLIAHIKPKAKDWMHMAYPAIARAAAMMKKGSKAQFIETEVDTSNNNDLTDISSRLAQPSIDPYLKAEVEGFLEWIKNPQGLNSYLFQSLQESDPNRISKLAEIYDELYRIFYN
;
A
#
# COMPACT_ATOMS: atom_id res chain seq x y z
N MET A 1 15.90 18.56 -19.10
CA MET A 1 15.93 17.37 -18.23
C MET A 1 14.87 17.54 -17.15
N ILE A 2 13.78 16.75 -17.13
CA ILE A 2 12.75 16.86 -16.08
C ILE A 2 13.30 16.18 -14.81
N ILE A 3 13.60 16.97 -13.79
CA ILE A 3 14.07 16.51 -12.48
C ILE A 3 12.84 16.20 -11.62
N VAL A 4 12.80 15.03 -10.99
CA VAL A 4 11.72 14.65 -10.06
C VAL A 4 11.81 15.49 -8.79
N ASN A 5 10.75 16.21 -8.44
CA ASN A 5 10.70 17.03 -7.22
C ASN A 5 10.18 16.20 -6.03
N TYR A 6 11.08 15.43 -5.41
CA TYR A 6 10.75 14.59 -4.24
C TYR A 6 10.13 15.39 -3.09
N LYS A 7 10.62 16.62 -2.84
CA LYS A 7 10.12 17.49 -1.77
C LYS A 7 8.65 17.83 -1.96
N SER A 8 8.23 18.18 -3.18
CA SER A 8 6.83 18.49 -3.48
C SER A 8 5.93 17.27 -3.32
N ILE A 9 6.38 16.10 -3.80
CA ILE A 9 5.59 14.87 -3.70
C ILE A 9 5.43 14.44 -2.24
N VAL A 10 6.50 14.51 -1.44
CA VAL A 10 6.43 14.23 0.00
C VAL A 10 5.51 15.20 0.72
N LYS A 11 5.55 16.51 0.39
CA LYS A 11 4.58 17.47 0.94
C LYS A 11 3.13 17.11 0.57
N ASN A 12 2.87 16.71 -0.67
CA ASN A 12 1.53 16.31 -1.10
C ASN A 12 1.07 15.03 -0.38
N LEU A 13 1.96 14.05 -0.19
CA LEU A 13 1.69 12.87 0.62
C LEU A 13 1.31 13.26 2.06
N GLN A 14 2.07 14.16 2.68
CA GLN A 14 1.81 14.58 4.06
C GLN A 14 0.56 15.48 4.19
N LYS A 15 0.15 16.17 3.12
CA LYS A 15 -1.14 16.88 3.06
C LYS A 15 -2.30 15.88 2.96
N HIS A 16 -2.22 14.91 2.07
CA HIS A 16 -3.28 13.93 1.81
C HIS A 16 -3.39 12.87 2.93
N TYR A 17 -2.26 12.52 3.53
CA TYR A 17 -2.17 11.54 4.61
C TYR A 17 -1.26 12.08 5.72
N SER A 18 -1.84 12.92 6.58
CA SER A 18 -1.15 13.64 7.67
C SER A 18 -0.48 12.73 8.69
N ASP A 19 -0.86 11.45 8.73
CA ASP A 19 -0.32 10.47 9.66
C ASP A 19 1.09 10.01 9.29
N ALA A 20 1.51 10.23 8.03
CA ALA A 20 2.89 10.06 7.57
C ALA A 20 3.80 11.20 8.06
N THR A 21 4.19 11.15 9.32
CA THR A 21 4.95 12.22 10.00
C THR A 21 6.38 12.42 9.50
N LYS A 22 7.08 11.36 9.10
CA LYS A 22 8.46 11.42 8.60
C LYS A 22 8.58 10.56 7.36
N VAL A 23 9.32 11.03 6.37
CA VAL A 23 9.41 10.35 5.07
C VAL A 23 10.85 10.44 4.56
N VAL A 24 11.36 9.34 3.98
CA VAL A 24 12.67 9.28 3.33
C VAL A 24 12.53 8.63 1.95
N VAL A 25 13.22 9.21 0.97
CA VAL A 25 13.45 8.65 -0.35
C VAL A 25 14.90 8.23 -0.45
N VAL A 26 15.15 6.96 -0.77
CA VAL A 26 16.49 6.39 -0.90
C VAL A 26 16.63 5.58 -2.17
N ASN A 27 17.85 5.37 -2.65
CA ASN A 27 18.13 4.35 -3.65
C ASN A 27 18.53 3.01 -3.01
N ASN A 28 18.68 1.96 -3.83
CA ASN A 28 19.16 0.63 -3.43
C ASN A 28 20.54 0.62 -2.74
N LYS A 29 21.36 1.65 -2.95
CA LYS A 29 22.66 1.83 -2.27
C LYS A 29 22.53 2.58 -0.94
N ALA A 30 21.32 2.73 -0.40
CA ALA A 30 21.05 3.47 0.84
C ALA A 30 21.42 4.97 0.79
N LYS A 31 21.64 5.53 -0.40
CA LYS A 31 21.85 6.97 -0.57
C LYS A 31 20.53 7.69 -0.40
N ILE A 32 20.50 8.64 0.54
CA ILE A 32 19.34 9.49 0.80
C ILE A 32 19.22 10.54 -0.31
N LEU A 33 18.10 10.51 -1.03
CA LEU A 33 17.75 11.49 -2.06
C LEU A 33 16.90 12.61 -1.48
N HIS A 34 16.04 12.29 -0.53
CA HIS A 34 15.24 13.24 0.23
C HIS A 34 14.91 12.67 1.61
N SER A 35 14.82 13.53 2.62
CA SER A 35 14.30 13.18 3.94
C SER A 35 13.58 14.38 4.53
N THR A 36 12.46 14.15 5.21
CA THR A 36 11.80 15.16 6.04
C THR A 36 12.75 15.66 7.13
N ALA A 37 12.65 16.95 7.48
CA ALA A 37 13.49 17.56 8.50
C ALA A 37 13.44 16.75 9.82
N ASN A 38 14.59 16.59 10.46
CA ASN A 38 14.76 15.93 11.77
C ASN A 38 14.71 14.39 11.80
N TRP A 39 14.55 13.71 10.65
CA TRP A 39 14.64 12.25 10.63
C TRP A 39 16.04 11.74 10.29
N LYS A 40 16.77 11.29 11.31
CA LYS A 40 18.14 10.74 11.18
C LYS A 40 18.11 9.24 10.86
N VAL A 41 17.98 8.88 9.59
CA VAL A 41 17.86 7.47 9.14
C VAL A 41 19.15 6.86 8.59
N SER A 42 20.20 7.67 8.39
CA SER A 42 21.41 7.27 7.66
C SER A 42 22.13 6.04 8.22
N LYS A 43 22.07 5.83 9.54
CA LYS A 43 22.70 4.68 10.21
C LYS A 43 21.96 3.36 9.98
N ASP A 44 20.65 3.42 9.81
CA ASP A 44 19.77 2.25 9.88
C ASP A 44 19.21 1.84 8.51
N ILE A 45 19.09 2.80 7.58
CA ILE A 45 18.39 2.60 6.31
C ILE A 45 19.00 1.50 5.46
N LYS A 46 20.33 1.32 5.50
CA LYS A 46 21.01 0.22 4.80
C LYS A 46 20.54 -1.14 5.30
N GLY A 47 20.45 -1.31 6.63
CA GLY A 47 19.96 -2.55 7.23
C GLY A 47 18.51 -2.84 6.84
N ILE A 48 17.66 -1.81 6.83
CA ILE A 48 16.26 -1.95 6.39
C ILE A 48 16.17 -2.37 4.92
N LEU A 49 16.94 -1.75 4.01
CA LEU A 49 16.93 -2.13 2.60
C LEU A 49 17.47 -3.55 2.38
N THR A 50 18.50 -3.96 3.13
CA THR A 50 18.99 -5.35 3.09
C THR A 50 17.92 -6.34 3.55
N SER A 51 17.24 -6.06 4.67
CA SER A 51 16.12 -6.88 5.15
C SER A 51 14.96 -6.92 4.16
N TRP A 52 14.61 -5.76 3.57
CA TRP A 52 13.54 -5.68 2.58
C TRP A 52 13.89 -6.50 1.33
N GLY A 53 15.12 -6.37 0.82
CA GLY A 53 15.60 -7.14 -0.32
C GLY A 53 15.64 -8.65 -0.08
N SER A 54 15.79 -9.12 1.16
CA SER A 54 15.76 -10.56 1.49
C SER A 54 14.36 -11.14 1.60
N GLY A 55 13.33 -10.30 1.78
CA GLY A 55 11.92 -10.73 1.82
C GLY A 55 11.49 -11.50 3.07
N ASN A 56 12.41 -11.85 3.97
CA ASN A 56 12.17 -12.81 5.06
C ASN A 56 12.49 -12.30 6.47
N ALA A 57 12.77 -11.00 6.63
CA ALA A 57 13.09 -10.43 7.93
C ALA A 57 11.85 -10.36 8.85
N GLN A 58 11.97 -10.85 10.08
CA GLN A 58 10.88 -10.78 11.08
C GLN A 58 10.78 -9.41 11.77
N PHE A 59 11.86 -8.65 11.80
CA PHE A 59 11.93 -7.32 12.39
C PHE A 59 12.97 -6.47 11.69
N VAL A 60 12.82 -5.14 11.81
CA VAL A 60 13.84 -4.17 11.44
C VAL A 60 14.05 -3.15 12.55
N ASN A 61 15.18 -2.46 12.54
CA ASN A 61 15.49 -1.40 13.50
C ASN A 61 15.62 -0.05 12.77
N MET A 62 15.00 0.99 13.32
CA MET A 62 15.15 2.38 12.88
C MET A 62 15.22 3.28 14.11
N ASN A 63 16.24 4.12 14.23
CA ASN A 63 16.47 5.03 15.35
C ASN A 63 16.39 4.34 16.72
N ASN A 64 17.02 3.16 16.86
CA ASN A 64 16.99 2.33 18.06
C ASN A 64 15.57 1.86 18.48
N ILE A 65 14.62 1.84 17.53
CA ILE A 65 13.28 1.30 17.72
C ILE A 65 13.14 0.05 16.85
N ARG A 66 12.73 -1.05 17.46
CA ARG A 66 12.46 -2.32 16.78
C ARG A 66 11.02 -2.34 16.26
N TYR A 67 10.84 -2.66 14.99
CA TYR A 67 9.54 -2.83 14.35
C TYR A 67 9.40 -4.27 13.89
N SER A 68 8.32 -4.95 14.29
CA SER A 68 7.95 -6.26 13.77
C SER A 68 7.42 -6.11 12.36
N VAL A 69 7.95 -6.90 11.42
CA VAL A 69 7.49 -6.91 10.03
C VAL A 69 6.13 -7.61 9.96
N LEU A 70 5.17 -6.97 9.29
CA LEU A 70 3.84 -7.53 9.01
C LEU A 70 3.74 -7.98 7.55
N GLN A 71 4.33 -7.21 6.64
CA GLN A 71 4.37 -7.52 5.21
C GLN A 71 5.73 -7.09 4.64
N MET A 72 6.29 -7.93 3.79
CA MET A 72 7.54 -7.66 3.09
C MET A 72 7.52 -8.37 1.74
N ALA A 73 7.44 -7.57 0.68
CA ALA A 73 7.45 -8.00 -0.72
C ALA A 73 8.28 -6.97 -1.52
N PRO A 74 8.75 -7.27 -2.73
CA PRO A 74 9.62 -6.36 -3.49
C PRO A 74 9.08 -4.93 -3.64
N GLU A 75 7.75 -4.77 -3.68
CA GLU A 75 7.04 -3.51 -3.84
C GLU A 75 6.55 -2.89 -2.54
N ARG A 76 6.50 -3.66 -1.44
CA ARG A 76 5.81 -3.30 -0.21
C ARG A 76 6.61 -3.68 1.04
N PHE A 77 6.70 -2.74 1.97
CA PHE A 77 7.23 -2.98 3.30
C PHE A 77 6.28 -2.40 4.35
N VAL A 78 5.87 -3.20 5.34
CA VAL A 78 5.00 -2.79 6.44
C VAL A 78 5.53 -3.38 7.73
N ALA A 79 5.81 -2.54 8.71
CA ALA A 79 6.27 -2.94 10.03
C ALA A 79 5.66 -2.08 11.15
N THR A 80 5.47 -2.65 12.32
CA THR A 80 4.82 -2.01 13.47
C THR A 80 5.65 -2.14 14.75
N ASN A 81 5.66 -1.12 15.59
CA ASN A 81 6.28 -1.21 16.90
C ASN A 81 5.24 -1.59 17.97
N ARG A 82 5.48 -2.72 18.66
CA ARG A 82 4.61 -3.25 19.72
C ARG A 82 4.54 -2.37 20.98
N GLN A 83 5.47 -1.43 21.14
CA GLN A 83 5.51 -0.47 22.25
C GLN A 83 4.86 0.88 21.91
N LYS A 84 3.97 0.92 20.90
CA LYS A 84 3.24 2.13 20.48
C LYS A 84 4.17 3.30 20.09
N LYS A 85 5.32 3.00 19.47
CA LYS A 85 6.24 4.03 18.94
C LYS A 85 6.01 4.38 17.46
N GLY A 86 5.04 3.75 16.81
CA GLY A 86 4.64 4.06 15.44
C GLY A 86 4.78 2.87 14.51
N HIS A 87 4.70 3.15 13.21
CA HIS A 87 4.75 2.15 12.15
C HIS A 87 5.70 2.62 11.06
N LEU A 88 6.33 1.68 10.36
CA LEU A 88 7.09 1.93 9.15
C LEU A 88 6.33 1.34 7.98
N VAL A 89 6.10 2.15 6.95
CA VAL A 89 5.44 1.71 5.72
C VAL A 89 6.28 2.21 4.56
N GLY A 90 6.53 1.36 3.57
CA GLY A 90 7.34 1.68 2.42
C GLY A 90 6.80 1.08 1.13
N SER A 91 7.15 1.73 0.03
CA SER A 91 6.88 1.26 -1.32
C SER A 91 8.10 1.49 -2.23
N SER A 92 8.37 0.55 -3.14
CA SER A 92 9.35 0.78 -4.20
C SER A 92 8.80 1.78 -5.23
N ILE A 93 9.67 2.57 -5.83
CA ILE A 93 9.29 3.53 -6.88
C ILE A 93 9.29 2.79 -8.22
N PRO A 94 8.14 2.64 -8.91
CA PRO A 94 8.03 1.76 -10.06
C PRO A 94 9.01 2.09 -11.20
N GLY A 95 9.67 1.07 -11.72
CA GLY A 95 10.65 1.21 -12.81
C GLY A 95 11.97 1.86 -12.39
N THR A 96 12.29 1.86 -11.09
CA THR A 96 13.53 2.41 -10.54
C THR A 96 14.03 1.57 -9.37
N ASP A 97 15.31 1.74 -9.02
CA ASP A 97 15.91 1.11 -7.83
C ASP A 97 15.73 1.96 -6.56
N MET A 98 14.65 2.72 -6.47
CA MET A 98 14.41 3.66 -5.37
C MET A 98 13.25 3.21 -4.50
N TYR A 99 13.29 3.66 -3.25
CA TYR A 99 12.33 3.30 -2.22
C TYR A 99 11.85 4.55 -1.49
N LEU A 100 10.57 4.59 -1.19
CA LEU A 100 9.94 5.56 -0.31
C LEU A 100 9.58 4.86 0.99
N ILE A 101 10.03 5.37 2.13
CA ILE A 101 9.70 4.83 3.45
C ILE A 101 9.17 5.97 4.31
N ALA A 102 8.05 5.74 4.99
CA ALA A 102 7.43 6.68 5.90
C ALA A 102 7.27 6.09 7.30
N HIS A 103 7.41 6.95 8.30
CA HIS A 103 7.03 6.68 9.68
C HIS A 103 5.63 7.22 9.94
N ILE A 104 4.71 6.32 10.32
CA ILE A 104 3.33 6.64 10.64
C ILE A 104 3.19 6.84 12.14
N LYS A 105 2.42 7.87 12.55
CA LYS A 105 2.16 8.16 13.96
C LYS A 105 1.55 6.94 14.69
N PRO A 106 1.88 6.68 15.96
CA PRO A 106 1.38 5.50 16.68
C PRO A 106 -0.13 5.49 16.94
N LYS A 107 -0.78 6.65 16.88
CA LYS A 107 -2.23 6.82 17.15
C LYS A 107 -3.05 6.94 15.86
N ALA A 108 -2.47 6.63 14.70
CA ALA A 108 -3.21 6.57 13.45
C ALA A 108 -4.19 5.39 13.54
N LYS A 109 -5.51 5.64 13.41
CA LYS A 109 -6.52 4.59 13.55
C LYS A 109 -6.54 3.66 12.33
N ASP A 110 -6.47 4.26 11.14
CA ASP A 110 -6.69 3.54 9.87
C ASP A 110 -5.38 3.23 9.12
N TRP A 111 -4.23 3.25 9.82
CA TRP A 111 -2.93 3.15 9.15
C TRP A 111 -2.73 1.85 8.38
N MET A 112 -3.32 0.73 8.84
CA MET A 112 -3.20 -0.55 8.15
C MET A 112 -3.85 -0.52 6.77
N HIS A 113 -4.93 0.27 6.60
CA HIS A 113 -5.69 0.37 5.36
C HIS A 113 -5.26 1.57 4.51
N MET A 114 -4.88 2.69 5.14
CA MET A 114 -4.64 3.96 4.45
C MET A 114 -3.16 4.26 4.16
N ALA A 115 -2.23 3.78 5.01
CA ALA A 115 -0.84 4.20 4.88
C ALA A 115 -0.19 3.68 3.59
N TYR A 116 -0.34 2.38 3.31
CA TYR A 116 0.29 1.79 2.13
C TYR A 116 -0.26 2.38 0.82
N PRO A 117 -1.59 2.48 0.58
CA PRO A 117 -2.09 3.10 -0.65
C PRO A 117 -1.60 4.53 -0.85
N ALA A 118 -1.58 5.36 0.21
CA ALA A 118 -1.08 6.73 0.13
C ALA A 118 0.41 6.77 -0.26
N ILE A 119 1.22 5.93 0.38
CA ILE A 119 2.67 5.85 0.14
C ILE A 119 2.98 5.28 -1.25
N ALA A 120 2.28 4.22 -1.67
CA ALA A 120 2.44 3.63 -2.99
C ALA A 120 2.05 4.62 -4.11
N ARG A 121 0.99 5.41 -3.90
CA ARG A 121 0.61 6.49 -4.83
C ARG A 121 1.67 7.59 -4.88
N ALA A 122 2.20 8.02 -3.75
CA ALA A 122 3.33 8.96 -3.72
C ALA A 122 4.58 8.40 -4.42
N ALA A 123 4.90 7.11 -4.23
CA ALA A 123 5.99 6.45 -4.92
C ALA A 123 5.76 6.42 -6.45
N ALA A 124 4.53 6.12 -6.89
CA ALA A 124 4.17 6.16 -8.30
C ALA A 124 4.30 7.57 -8.91
N MET A 125 4.03 8.64 -8.16
CA MET A 125 4.25 10.03 -8.60
C MET A 125 5.74 10.37 -8.82
N MET A 126 6.65 9.63 -8.17
CA MET A 126 8.10 9.84 -8.31
C MET A 126 8.69 9.18 -9.56
N LYS A 127 7.92 8.34 -10.26
CA LYS A 127 8.32 7.81 -11.58
C LYS A 127 8.32 8.94 -12.61
N LYS A 128 9.39 9.05 -13.38
CA LYS A 128 9.51 10.05 -14.44
C LYS A 128 8.39 9.85 -15.49
N GLY A 129 7.68 10.93 -15.82
CA GLY A 129 6.55 10.90 -16.76
C GLY A 129 5.27 10.27 -16.19
N SER A 130 5.21 10.03 -14.88
CA SER A 130 4.01 9.53 -14.22
C SER A 130 2.86 10.54 -14.29
N LYS A 131 1.65 10.02 -14.51
CA LYS A 131 0.38 10.75 -14.38
C LYS A 131 -0.32 10.46 -13.05
N ALA A 132 0.32 9.72 -12.14
CA ALA A 132 -0.24 9.46 -10.83
C ALA A 132 -0.44 10.78 -10.09
N GLN A 133 -1.55 10.89 -9.39
CA GLN A 133 -1.89 12.05 -8.56
C GLN A 133 -2.80 11.61 -7.41
N PHE A 134 -2.77 12.37 -6.34
CA PHE A 134 -3.84 12.31 -5.35
C PHE A 134 -5.06 12.96 -5.97
N ILE A 135 -6.14 12.20 -6.13
CA ILE A 135 -7.43 12.71 -6.59
C ILE A 135 -8.17 13.11 -5.32
N GLU A 136 -8.40 14.41 -5.14
CA GLU A 136 -9.39 14.89 -4.18
C GLU A 136 -10.75 14.64 -4.85
N THR A 137 -11.43 13.55 -4.48
CA THR A 137 -12.81 13.34 -4.89
C THR A 137 -13.65 14.29 -4.05
N GLU A 138 -14.12 15.39 -4.64
CA GLU A 138 -15.26 16.12 -4.08
C GLU A 138 -16.47 15.19 -4.19
N VAL A 139 -16.73 14.44 -3.12
CA VAL A 139 -18.01 13.77 -2.97
C VAL A 139 -18.99 14.87 -2.64
N ASP A 140 -19.76 15.30 -3.64
CA ASP A 140 -20.85 16.24 -3.45
C ASP A 140 -21.90 15.57 -2.56
N THR A 141 -21.85 15.89 -1.26
CA THR A 141 -22.83 15.42 -0.26
C THR A 141 -24.12 16.23 -0.32
N SER A 142 -24.27 17.13 -1.30
CA SER A 142 -25.41 18.04 -1.44
C SER A 142 -26.64 17.41 -2.10
N ASN A 143 -26.60 16.15 -2.53
CA ASN A 143 -27.81 15.40 -2.88
C ASN A 143 -28.51 14.88 -1.61
N ASN A 144 -28.90 15.80 -0.74
CA ASN A 144 -29.99 15.62 0.23
C ASN A 144 -31.32 15.83 -0.51
N ASN A 145 -31.78 14.80 -1.21
CA ASN A 145 -33.18 14.56 -1.59
C ASN A 145 -33.25 13.02 -1.68
N ASP A 146 -33.56 12.25 -0.65
CA ASP A 146 -34.77 12.27 0.17
C ASP A 146 -34.45 11.80 1.59
N LEU A 147 -34.70 12.66 2.58
CA LEU A 147 -34.82 12.25 3.99
C LEU A 147 -36.02 12.96 4.62
N THR A 148 -37.19 12.80 4.01
CA THR A 148 -38.47 12.97 4.71
C THR A 148 -39.48 12.02 4.06
N ASP A 149 -40.21 11.31 4.91
CA ASP A 149 -41.35 10.42 4.58
C ASP A 149 -41.04 9.02 4.02
N ILE A 150 -40.86 8.04 4.91
CA ILE A 150 -41.97 7.19 5.39
C ILE A 150 -41.41 6.11 6.32
N SER A 151 -42.02 6.04 7.49
CA SER A 151 -41.88 4.97 8.47
C SER A 151 -42.18 3.58 7.86
N SER A 152 -41.43 2.57 8.30
CA SER A 152 -41.65 1.14 8.11
C SER A 152 -41.40 0.54 6.71
N ARG A 153 -40.26 -0.15 6.56
CA ARG A 153 -40.15 -1.55 6.09
C ARG A 153 -38.68 -1.95 5.88
N LEU A 154 -38.28 -3.00 6.61
CA LEU A 154 -37.15 -3.92 6.37
C LEU A 154 -35.80 -3.28 6.02
N ALA A 155 -34.90 -3.26 7.01
CA ALA A 155 -33.48 -2.96 6.84
C ALA A 155 -32.86 -3.80 5.70
N GLN A 156 -32.61 -3.17 4.56
CA GLN A 156 -31.63 -3.69 3.61
C GLN A 156 -30.23 -3.40 4.17
N PRO A 157 -29.31 -4.36 4.12
CA PRO A 157 -27.94 -4.13 4.55
C PRO A 157 -27.33 -3.06 3.63
N SER A 158 -27.01 -1.89 4.18
CA SER A 158 -26.24 -0.88 3.45
C SER A 158 -24.84 -1.45 3.22
N ILE A 159 -24.54 -1.85 1.99
CA ILE A 159 -23.23 -2.39 1.62
C ILE A 159 -22.20 -1.27 1.77
N ASP A 160 -21.13 -1.53 2.52
CA ASP A 160 -20.01 -0.61 2.71
C ASP A 160 -19.46 -0.17 1.33
N PRO A 161 -19.45 1.15 1.03
CA PRO A 161 -18.95 1.67 -0.24
C PRO A 161 -17.50 1.28 -0.56
N TYR A 162 -16.65 1.12 0.46
CA TYR A 162 -15.26 0.70 0.28
C TYR A 162 -15.18 -0.77 -0.08
N LEU A 163 -15.94 -1.62 0.63
CA LEU A 163 -16.04 -3.04 0.31
C LEU A 163 -16.58 -3.24 -1.11
N LYS A 164 -17.57 -2.43 -1.52
CA LYS A 164 -18.10 -2.44 -2.88
C LYS A 164 -17.03 -2.11 -3.91
N ALA A 165 -16.24 -1.06 -3.69
CA ALA A 165 -15.16 -0.67 -4.59
C ALA A 165 -14.05 -1.73 -4.68
N GLU A 166 -13.72 -2.40 -3.58
CA GLU A 166 -12.75 -3.51 -3.56
C GLU A 166 -13.26 -4.72 -4.35
N VAL A 167 -14.53 -5.10 -4.17
CA VAL A 167 -15.17 -6.19 -4.90
C VAL A 167 -15.24 -5.87 -6.40
N GLU A 168 -15.62 -4.64 -6.77
CA GLU A 168 -15.67 -4.20 -8.17
C GLU A 168 -14.29 -4.22 -8.82
N GLY A 169 -13.25 -3.70 -8.13
CA GLY A 169 -11.88 -3.74 -8.64
C GLY A 169 -11.32 -5.16 -8.79
N PHE A 170 -11.67 -6.07 -7.88
CA PHE A 170 -11.32 -7.49 -7.99
C PHE A 170 -12.01 -8.15 -9.19
N LEU A 171 -13.30 -7.88 -9.40
CA LEU A 171 -14.05 -8.40 -10.54
C LEU A 171 -13.50 -7.87 -11.87
N GLU A 172 -13.11 -6.59 -11.93
CA GLU A 172 -12.43 -6.02 -13.09
C GLU A 172 -11.09 -6.72 -13.36
N TRP A 173 -10.32 -7.00 -12.31
CA TRP A 173 -9.05 -7.71 -12.44
C TRP A 173 -9.22 -9.15 -12.93
N ILE A 174 -10.24 -9.89 -12.45
CA ILE A 174 -10.55 -11.24 -12.97
C ILE A 174 -10.89 -11.19 -14.46
N LYS A 175 -11.72 -10.21 -14.87
CA LYS A 175 -12.19 -10.09 -16.25
C LYS A 175 -11.12 -9.58 -17.21
N ASN A 176 -10.05 -8.98 -16.70
CA ASN A 176 -8.97 -8.45 -17.51
C ASN A 176 -8.03 -9.58 -18.01
N PRO A 177 -7.77 -9.69 -19.33
CA PRO A 177 -6.81 -10.64 -19.88
C PRO A 177 -5.38 -10.51 -19.31
N GLN A 178 -5.01 -9.31 -18.86
CA GLN A 178 -3.74 -9.01 -18.19
C GLN A 178 -3.81 -9.15 -16.67
N GLY A 179 -4.98 -9.46 -16.11
CA GLY A 179 -5.17 -9.67 -14.68
C GLY A 179 -4.96 -11.13 -14.30
N LEU A 180 -6.04 -11.85 -14.02
CA LEU A 180 -5.97 -13.23 -13.54
C LEU A 180 -5.20 -14.15 -14.49
N ASN A 181 -5.46 -14.08 -15.80
CA ASN A 181 -4.80 -14.95 -16.77
C ASN A 181 -3.28 -14.74 -16.77
N SER A 182 -2.80 -13.50 -16.78
CA SER A 182 -1.36 -13.23 -16.75
C SER A 182 -0.72 -13.66 -15.43
N TYR A 183 -1.42 -13.50 -14.31
CA TYR A 183 -0.97 -13.97 -13.00
C TYR A 183 -0.85 -15.51 -12.96
N LEU A 184 -1.82 -16.23 -13.52
CA LEU A 184 -1.79 -17.69 -13.63
C LEU A 184 -0.65 -18.14 -14.55
N PHE A 185 -0.48 -17.53 -15.72
CA PHE A 185 0.61 -17.86 -16.65
C PHE A 185 1.98 -17.64 -16.02
N GLN A 186 2.17 -16.53 -15.31
CA GLN A 186 3.41 -16.27 -14.58
C GLN A 186 3.65 -17.31 -13.49
N SER A 187 2.64 -17.62 -12.69
CA SER A 187 2.76 -18.61 -11.59
C SER A 187 3.07 -20.01 -12.10
N LEU A 188 2.53 -20.39 -13.26
CA LEU A 188 2.82 -21.66 -13.92
C LEU A 188 4.22 -21.67 -14.54
N GLN A 189 4.69 -20.56 -15.14
CA GLN A 189 6.04 -20.45 -15.67
C GLN A 189 7.11 -20.52 -14.57
N GLU A 190 6.85 -19.89 -13.42
CA GLU A 190 7.77 -19.91 -12.26
C GLU A 190 7.85 -21.28 -11.58
N SER A 191 6.97 -22.24 -11.95
CA SER A 191 6.94 -23.61 -11.39
C SER A 191 6.93 -23.65 -9.86
N ASP A 192 6.33 -22.64 -9.21
CA ASP A 192 6.27 -22.56 -7.74
C ASP A 192 5.18 -23.51 -7.21
N PRO A 193 5.56 -24.63 -6.57
CA PRO A 193 4.60 -25.66 -6.17
C PRO A 193 3.63 -25.15 -5.11
N ASN A 194 4.07 -24.21 -4.25
CA ASN A 194 3.23 -23.69 -3.17
C ASN A 194 2.13 -22.78 -3.73
N ARG A 195 2.47 -21.94 -4.72
CA ARG A 195 1.49 -21.06 -5.39
C ARG A 195 0.49 -21.87 -6.21
N ILE A 196 0.96 -22.89 -6.92
CA ILE A 196 0.10 -23.79 -7.70
C ILE A 196 -0.88 -24.54 -6.78
N SER A 197 -0.39 -25.09 -5.66
CA SER A 197 -1.23 -25.76 -4.68
C SER A 197 -2.30 -24.85 -4.10
N LYS A 198 -1.94 -23.59 -3.77
CA LYS A 198 -2.88 -22.63 -3.20
C LYS A 198 -3.94 -22.18 -4.22
N LEU A 199 -3.57 -22.05 -5.49
CA LEU A 199 -4.51 -21.77 -6.57
C LEU A 199 -5.52 -22.92 -6.78
N ALA A 200 -5.06 -24.17 -6.66
CA ALA A 200 -5.94 -25.34 -6.73
C ALA A 200 -6.93 -25.37 -5.56
N GLU A 201 -6.49 -25.09 -4.32
CA GLU A 201 -7.39 -25.00 -3.16
C GLU A 201 -8.47 -23.94 -3.34
N ILE A 202 -8.11 -22.76 -3.84
CA ILE A 202 -9.07 -21.67 -4.09
C ILE A 202 -10.05 -22.06 -5.19
N TYR A 203 -9.59 -22.73 -6.25
CA TYR A 203 -10.45 -23.22 -7.31
C TYR A 203 -11.48 -24.23 -6.79
N ASP A 204 -11.04 -25.20 -5.97
CA ASP A 204 -11.94 -26.21 -5.38
C ASP A 204 -12.96 -25.58 -4.42
N GLU A 205 -12.55 -24.56 -3.66
CA GLU A 205 -13.43 -23.82 -2.76
C GLU A 205 -14.49 -23.04 -3.55
N LEU A 206 -14.10 -22.33 -4.61
CA LEU A 206 -15.04 -21.64 -5.49
C LEU A 206 -15.98 -22.62 -6.19
N TYR A 207 -15.45 -23.73 -6.71
CA TYR A 207 -16.26 -24.76 -7.38
C TYR A 207 -17.34 -25.31 -6.43
N ARG A 208 -16.99 -25.58 -5.17
CA ARG A 208 -17.94 -26.01 -4.15
C ARG A 208 -19.00 -24.96 -3.81
N ILE A 209 -18.66 -23.67 -3.86
CA ILE A 209 -19.60 -22.59 -3.57
C ILE A 209 -20.61 -22.40 -4.71
N PHE A 210 -20.19 -22.59 -5.96
CA PHE A 210 -21.02 -22.28 -7.13
C PHE A 210 -21.73 -23.50 -7.73
N TYR A 211 -21.27 -24.72 -7.45
CA TYR A 211 -21.75 -25.94 -8.12
C TYR A 211 -22.14 -27.09 -7.18
N ASN A 212 -22.07 -26.90 -5.86
CA ASN A 212 -22.76 -27.72 -4.85
C ASN A 212 -23.78 -26.88 -4.10
#